data_AF-A0A3B8NCH5-F1
#
_entry.id   AF-A0A3B8NCH5-F1
#
_cell.length_a   1.000
_cell.length_b   1.000
_cell.length_c   1.000
_cell.angle_alpha   90.00
_cell.angle_beta   90.00
_cell.angle_gamma   90.00
#
_symmetry.space_group_name_H-M   'P 1'
#
loop_
_entity.id
_entity.type
_entity.pdbx_description
1 polymer ?
#
loop_
_entity_poly.entity_id
_entity_poly.type
_entity_poly.pdbx_seq_one_letter_code
_entity_poly.pdbx_strand_id
1 'polypeptide(L)'
;MNNKCNGRPSAAECTSKRAMALDFGESRIGVAVSVEGVGMPIGYINHSGYRHSLKGLIDERAPDLIIVGLPLAKTGGFTASAEKATAFAEVVHRSFNVRVCMVDERLTTRAARSKLEITERDFKEVKDALSALEILNSYLENPVASIPVRCSFPYCKVDESCQRIPQNVLVWCPENAGVVDKLREMGAAFIGVYSEDPQILLRVRRKKLTATNLLHEIAFEEFDAILLKRGTPDPAGGAIEEIIRFTCS
;
A
#
# COMPACT_ATOMS: atom_id res chain seq x y z
N MET A 1 -12.22 -1.32 20.46
CA MET A 1 -10.75 -1.22 20.69
C MET A 1 -10.09 -0.90 19.37
N ASN A 2 -9.13 0.03 19.34
CA ASN A 2 -8.47 0.48 18.10
C ASN A 2 -7.40 -0.56 17.70
N ASN A 3 -7.83 -1.64 17.04
CA ASN A 3 -6.98 -2.75 16.60
C ASN A 3 -6.20 -2.42 15.32
N LYS A 4 -5.81 -1.16 15.09
CA LYS A 4 -5.06 -0.76 13.89
C LYS A 4 -3.56 -0.95 14.11
N CYS A 5 -2.81 -1.17 13.03
CA CYS A 5 -1.36 -1.18 13.09
C CYS A 5 -0.85 0.17 13.61
N ASN A 6 -0.28 0.19 14.82
CA ASN A 6 0.42 1.36 15.35
C ASN A 6 1.77 1.50 14.62
N GLY A 7 2.01 2.62 13.94
CA GLY A 7 3.27 2.87 13.24
C GLY A 7 3.17 3.18 11.75
N ARG A 8 2.05 3.73 11.27
CA ARG A 8 2.07 4.36 9.94
C ARG A 8 3.20 5.41 9.92
N PRO A 9 4.09 5.38 8.91
CA PRO A 9 5.16 6.36 8.75
C PRO A 9 4.59 7.78 8.73
N SER A 10 5.42 8.75 9.11
CA SER A 10 4.92 10.09 9.42
C SER A 10 4.23 10.71 8.20
N ALA A 11 3.04 11.27 8.40
CA ALA A 11 2.26 11.93 7.36
C ALA A 11 2.99 13.11 6.69
N ALA A 12 4.10 13.58 7.27
CA ALA A 12 4.97 14.61 6.72
C ALA A 12 5.74 14.14 5.47
N GLU A 13 5.99 12.84 5.31
CA GLU A 13 6.69 12.31 4.12
C GLU A 13 5.85 12.45 2.84
N CYS A 14 4.53 12.54 2.99
CA CYS A 14 3.59 12.62 1.88
C CYS A 14 2.99 14.00 1.64
N THR A 15 3.45 15.08 2.29
CA THR A 15 2.90 16.42 2.02
C THR A 15 3.72 17.18 0.97
N SER A 16 3.05 17.59 -0.11
CA SER A 16 3.52 18.54 -1.12
C SER A 16 2.35 19.06 -1.98
N LYS A 17 2.41 20.34 -2.37
CA LYS A 17 1.50 20.96 -3.35
C LYS A 17 1.98 20.80 -4.80
N ARG A 18 3.21 20.33 -5.02
CA ARG A 18 3.77 20.01 -6.35
C ARG A 18 3.77 18.50 -6.53
N ALA A 19 2.57 17.95 -6.72
CA ALA A 19 2.36 16.52 -6.83
C ALA A 19 1.98 16.10 -8.26
N MET A 20 2.36 14.89 -8.65
CA MET A 20 1.90 14.22 -9.88
C MET A 20 1.19 12.93 -9.49
N ALA A 21 -0.04 12.72 -9.95
CA ALA A 21 -0.76 11.48 -9.72
C ALA A 21 -0.68 10.55 -10.94
N LEU A 22 -0.55 9.25 -10.66
CA LEU A 22 -0.48 8.17 -11.62
C LEU A 22 -1.56 7.14 -11.28
N ASP A 23 -2.45 6.89 -12.24
CA ASP A 23 -3.41 5.77 -12.19
C ASP A 23 -2.82 4.59 -12.97
N PHE A 24 -2.46 3.51 -12.29
CA PHE A 24 -1.77 2.38 -12.91
C PHE A 24 -2.74 1.36 -13.50
N GLY A 25 -2.99 1.47 -14.81
CA GLY A 25 -3.76 0.51 -15.59
C GLY A 25 -2.90 -0.47 -16.39
N GLU A 26 -3.51 -1.57 -16.86
CA GLU A 26 -2.79 -2.64 -17.59
C GLU A 26 -2.29 -2.19 -18.96
N SER A 27 -3.03 -1.31 -19.64
CA SER A 27 -2.70 -0.79 -20.97
C SER A 27 -2.10 0.62 -20.92
N ARG A 28 -2.61 1.45 -20.01
CA ARG A 28 -2.35 2.88 -19.93
C ARG A 28 -2.17 3.29 -18.48
N ILE A 29 -1.39 4.33 -18.28
CA ILE A 29 -1.21 4.97 -16.98
C ILE A 29 -1.76 6.38 -17.10
N GLY A 30 -2.85 6.66 -16.40
CA GLY A 30 -3.42 8.01 -16.32
C GLY A 30 -2.46 8.96 -15.61
N VAL A 31 -2.40 10.22 -16.04
CA VAL A 31 -1.50 11.23 -15.46
C VAL A 31 -2.25 12.51 -15.15
N ALA A 32 -2.08 13.01 -13.93
CA ALA A 32 -2.49 14.35 -13.51
C ALA A 32 -1.37 15.04 -12.74
N VAL A 33 -1.36 16.37 -12.73
CA VAL A 33 -0.37 17.18 -12.00
C VAL A 33 -1.05 18.27 -11.20
N SER A 34 -0.43 18.69 -10.11
CA SER A 34 -0.88 19.83 -9.34
C SER A 34 -0.12 21.09 -9.74
N VAL A 35 -0.87 22.16 -10.00
CA VAL A 35 -0.36 23.52 -10.21
C VAL A 35 -0.92 24.38 -9.09
N GLU A 36 -0.04 24.90 -8.23
CA GLU A 36 -0.42 25.72 -7.07
C GLU A 36 -1.44 25.08 -6.10
N GLY A 37 -1.47 23.74 -6.03
CA GLY A 37 -2.42 23.00 -5.20
C GLY A 37 -3.76 22.68 -5.88
N VAL A 38 -3.90 22.97 -7.18
CA VAL A 38 -5.06 22.58 -8.00
C VAL A 38 -4.66 21.44 -8.93
N GLY A 39 -5.43 20.34 -8.92
CA GLY A 39 -5.20 19.22 -9.81
C GLY A 39 -5.63 19.51 -11.25
N MET A 40 -4.81 19.11 -12.22
CA MET A 40 -5.08 19.19 -13.64
C MET A 40 -4.79 17.85 -14.34
N PRO A 41 -5.71 17.32 -15.16
CA PRO A 41 -5.45 16.13 -15.94
C PRO A 41 -4.47 16.47 -17.07
N ILE A 42 -3.50 15.60 -17.32
CA ILE A 42 -2.53 15.76 -18.43
C ILE A 42 -2.83 14.80 -19.58
N GLY A 43 -3.34 13.60 -19.26
CA GLY A 43 -3.61 12.58 -20.26
C GLY A 43 -3.28 11.20 -19.72
N TYR A 44 -2.70 10.36 -20.57
CA TYR A 44 -2.17 9.06 -20.20
C TYR A 44 -0.86 8.79 -20.93
N ILE A 45 -0.06 7.88 -20.40
CA ILE A 45 1.07 7.26 -21.08
C ILE A 45 0.80 5.78 -21.30
N ASN A 46 1.43 5.18 -22.31
CA ASN A 46 1.33 3.73 -22.52
C ASN A 46 2.07 3.00 -21.40
N HIS A 47 1.48 1.93 -20.89
CA HIS A 47 2.15 1.09 -19.90
C HIS A 47 3.40 0.42 -20.49
N SER A 48 3.34 -0.01 -21.76
CA SER A 48 4.55 -0.46 -22.47
C SER A 48 5.54 0.69 -22.62
N GLY A 49 6.76 0.50 -22.09
CA GLY A 49 7.81 1.53 -22.18
C GLY A 49 7.59 2.76 -21.29
N TYR A 50 6.66 2.71 -20.33
CA TYR A 50 6.25 3.87 -19.52
C TYR A 50 7.41 4.64 -18.90
N ARG A 51 8.53 3.97 -18.58
CA ARG A 51 9.68 4.60 -17.92
C ARG A 51 10.23 5.78 -18.70
N HIS A 52 10.28 5.71 -20.03
CA HIS A 52 10.79 6.79 -20.86
C HIS A 52 9.83 7.99 -20.86
N SER A 53 8.55 7.75 -21.12
CA SER A 53 7.52 8.80 -21.12
C SER A 53 7.37 9.44 -19.74
N LEU A 54 7.37 8.64 -18.68
CA LEU A 54 7.28 9.12 -17.31
C LEU A 54 8.52 9.93 -16.93
N LYS A 55 9.71 9.53 -17.36
CA LYS A 55 10.92 10.34 -17.14
C LYS A 55 10.78 11.73 -17.76
N GLY A 56 10.32 11.81 -19.02
CA GLY A 56 10.10 13.09 -19.70
C GLY A 56 9.12 13.99 -18.93
N LEU A 57 8.01 13.42 -18.44
CA LEU A 57 7.04 14.15 -17.63
C LEU A 57 7.61 14.59 -16.27
N ILE A 58 8.42 13.76 -15.62
CA ILE A 58 9.09 14.12 -14.35
C ILE A 58 10.10 15.24 -14.58
N ASP A 59 10.90 15.16 -15.64
CA ASP A 59 11.90 16.19 -15.98
C ASP A 59 11.20 17.53 -16.33
N GLU A 60 10.09 17.49 -17.06
CA GLU A 60 9.32 18.67 -17.46
C GLU A 60 8.56 19.31 -16.28
N ARG A 61 7.91 18.50 -15.46
CA ARG A 61 6.99 18.98 -14.41
C ARG A 61 7.64 19.13 -13.05
N ALA A 62 8.79 18.48 -12.84
CA ALA A 62 9.56 18.48 -11.60
C ALA A 62 8.67 18.34 -10.34
N PRO A 63 7.89 17.25 -10.21
CA PRO A 63 7.08 17.01 -9.02
C PRO A 63 7.95 16.68 -7.82
N ASP A 64 7.61 17.21 -6.64
CA ASP A 64 8.29 16.87 -5.39
C ASP A 64 7.81 15.53 -4.81
N LEU A 65 6.64 15.09 -5.28
CA LEU A 65 5.93 13.91 -4.81
C LEU A 65 5.10 13.29 -5.95
N ILE A 66 5.16 11.98 -6.08
CA ILE A 66 4.27 11.22 -6.95
C ILE A 66 3.24 10.49 -6.10
N ILE A 67 1.98 10.56 -6.51
CA ILE A 67 0.87 9.82 -5.92
C ILE A 67 0.51 8.67 -6.85
N VAL A 68 0.46 7.46 -6.33
CA VAL A 68 -0.01 6.29 -7.07
C VAL A 68 -1.34 5.86 -6.48
N GLY A 69 -2.33 5.63 -7.32
CA GLY A 69 -3.58 5.06 -6.86
C GLY A 69 -3.40 3.62 -6.33
N LEU A 70 -4.13 3.29 -5.26
CA LEU A 70 -4.18 1.96 -4.66
C LEU A 70 -5.61 1.40 -4.80
N PRO A 71 -5.87 0.52 -5.79
CA PRO A 71 -7.20 0.00 -6.07
C PRO A 71 -7.60 -1.10 -5.08
N LEU A 72 -8.17 -0.69 -3.95
CA LEU A 72 -8.70 -1.59 -2.95
C LEU A 72 -10.08 -2.12 -3.34
N ALA A 73 -10.42 -3.32 -2.86
CA ALA A 73 -11.78 -3.84 -2.98
C ALA A 73 -12.76 -2.92 -2.23
N LYS A 74 -14.06 -2.99 -2.56
CA LYS A 74 -15.10 -2.22 -1.84
C LYS A 74 -15.09 -2.47 -0.33
N THR A 75 -14.69 -3.67 0.09
CA THR A 75 -14.51 -4.07 1.50
C THR A 75 -13.28 -3.44 2.16
N GLY A 76 -12.38 -2.82 1.38
CA GLY A 76 -11.07 -2.33 1.81
C GLY A 76 -9.93 -3.34 1.58
N GLY A 77 -10.23 -4.56 1.13
CA GLY A 77 -9.23 -5.62 0.97
C GLY A 77 -8.25 -5.38 -0.18
N PHE A 78 -7.02 -5.86 -0.02
CA PHE A 78 -5.97 -5.71 -1.03
C PHE A 78 -6.12 -6.77 -2.12
N THR A 79 -6.28 -6.30 -3.35
CA THR A 79 -6.51 -7.12 -4.55
C THR A 79 -5.20 -7.39 -5.31
N ALA A 80 -5.25 -8.25 -6.33
CA ALA A 80 -4.13 -8.42 -7.26
C ALA A 80 -3.76 -7.11 -7.98
N SER A 81 -4.74 -6.24 -8.24
CA SER A 81 -4.49 -4.91 -8.80
C SER A 81 -3.76 -4.00 -7.79
N ALA A 82 -4.12 -4.07 -6.50
CA ALA A 82 -3.40 -3.34 -5.46
C ALA A 82 -1.93 -3.80 -5.34
N GLU A 83 -1.66 -5.11 -5.48
CA GLU A 83 -0.30 -5.64 -5.53
C GLU A 83 0.50 -5.11 -6.72
N LYS A 84 -0.11 -5.08 -7.92
CA LYS A 84 0.50 -4.52 -9.13
C LYS A 84 0.80 -3.03 -8.96
N ALA A 85 -0.15 -2.25 -8.45
CA ALA A 85 0.01 -0.81 -8.20
C ALA A 85 1.09 -0.54 -7.15
N THR A 86 1.15 -1.34 -6.07
CA THR A 86 2.21 -1.26 -5.06
C THR A 86 3.58 -1.54 -5.67
N ALA A 87 3.70 -2.60 -6.47
CA ALA A 87 4.95 -2.92 -7.15
C ALA A 87 5.38 -1.82 -8.12
N PHE A 88 4.43 -1.22 -8.85
CA PHE A 88 4.66 -0.07 -9.70
C PHE A 88 5.17 1.14 -8.91
N ALA A 89 4.54 1.48 -7.79
CA ALA A 89 4.94 2.58 -6.91
C ALA A 89 6.38 2.40 -6.40
N GLU A 90 6.76 1.18 -6.00
CA GLU A 90 8.14 0.88 -5.60
C GLU A 90 9.15 1.01 -6.74
N VAL A 91 8.76 0.68 -7.97
CA VAL A 91 9.62 0.82 -9.15
C VAL A 91 9.79 2.29 -9.50
N VAL A 92 8.72 3.08 -9.47
CA VAL A 92 8.77 4.54 -9.71
C VAL A 92 9.69 5.21 -8.69
N HIS A 93 9.49 4.92 -7.40
CA HIS A 93 10.30 5.48 -6.32
C HIS A 93 11.79 5.19 -6.53
N ARG A 94 12.15 3.93 -6.84
CA ARG A 94 13.54 3.51 -7.08
C ARG A 94 14.15 4.04 -8.37
N SER A 95 13.36 4.10 -9.44
CA SER A 95 13.88 4.43 -10.79
C SER A 95 14.12 5.93 -10.97
N PHE A 96 13.31 6.77 -10.32
CA PHE A 96 13.34 8.22 -10.53
C PHE A 96 13.83 9.00 -9.31
N ASN A 97 14.05 8.34 -8.17
CA ASN A 97 14.49 8.99 -6.93
C ASN A 97 13.57 10.15 -6.50
N VAL A 98 12.26 9.99 -6.73
CA VAL A 98 11.21 10.92 -6.30
C VAL A 98 10.44 10.25 -5.17
N ARG A 99 9.95 11.03 -4.19
CA ARG A 99 9.05 10.51 -3.15
C ARG A 99 7.79 9.97 -3.81
N VAL A 100 7.31 8.83 -3.32
CA VAL A 100 6.07 8.23 -3.80
C VAL A 100 5.18 7.91 -2.62
N CYS A 101 3.90 8.26 -2.70
CA CYS A 101 2.87 7.83 -1.76
C CYS A 101 1.71 7.18 -2.50
N MET A 102 1.02 6.26 -1.83
CA MET A 102 -0.14 5.54 -2.35
C MET A 102 -1.42 6.05 -1.71
N VAL A 103 -2.50 6.18 -2.48
CA VAL A 103 -3.80 6.68 -2.02
C VAL A 103 -4.90 5.69 -2.36
N ASP A 104 -5.79 5.44 -1.40
CA ASP A 104 -6.94 4.55 -1.54
C ASP A 104 -7.95 5.09 -2.58
N GLU A 105 -8.20 4.31 -3.63
CA GLU A 105 -9.08 4.67 -4.75
C GLU A 105 -10.56 4.30 -4.56
N ARG A 106 -11.01 3.81 -3.39
CA ARG A 106 -12.39 3.29 -3.23
C ARG A 106 -13.52 4.27 -3.59
N LEU A 107 -13.24 5.57 -3.68
CA LEU A 107 -14.23 6.62 -3.95
C LEU A 107 -14.28 7.09 -5.42
N THR A 108 -13.37 6.65 -6.28
CA THR A 108 -13.04 7.35 -7.55
C THR A 108 -13.62 6.73 -8.82
N THR A 109 -14.90 6.31 -8.82
CA THR A 109 -15.48 5.87 -10.12
C THR A 109 -16.98 6.04 -10.28
N ARG A 110 -17.69 6.61 -9.29
CA ARG A 110 -19.14 6.80 -9.39
C ARG A 110 -19.58 8.24 -9.69
N ALA A 111 -18.71 9.23 -9.48
CA ALA A 111 -19.04 10.65 -9.65
C ALA A 111 -18.63 11.25 -11.01
N ALA A 112 -17.59 10.73 -11.68
CA ALA A 112 -17.12 11.28 -12.96
C ALA A 112 -18.12 11.13 -14.11
N ARG A 113 -18.85 10.02 -14.19
CA ARG A 113 -19.72 9.73 -15.35
C ARG A 113 -20.98 10.60 -15.38
N SER A 114 -21.53 11.01 -14.23
CA SER A 114 -22.77 11.79 -14.19
C SER A 114 -22.56 13.30 -14.37
N LYS A 115 -21.32 13.78 -14.34
CA LYS A 115 -20.99 15.22 -14.40
C LYS A 115 -20.59 15.70 -15.80
N LEU A 116 -20.29 14.80 -16.73
CA LEU A 116 -19.85 15.12 -18.08
C LEU A 116 -20.90 14.68 -19.08
N GLU A 117 -21.57 15.63 -19.73
CA GLU A 117 -22.49 15.38 -20.87
C GLU A 117 -21.70 15.04 -22.15
N ILE A 118 -20.84 14.03 -22.09
CA ILE A 118 -19.97 13.63 -23.21
C ILE A 118 -20.34 12.25 -23.73
N THR A 119 -19.99 11.97 -24.99
CA THR A 119 -20.27 10.67 -25.60
C THR A 119 -19.43 9.57 -24.95
N GLU A 120 -19.87 8.31 -25.06
CA GLU A 120 -19.09 7.17 -24.52
C GLU A 120 -17.70 7.05 -25.16
N ARG A 121 -17.57 7.48 -26.42
CA ARG A 121 -16.29 7.48 -27.13
C ARG A 121 -15.34 8.50 -26.50
N ASP A 122 -15.79 9.74 -26.37
CA ASP A 122 -14.98 10.83 -25.81
C ASP A 122 -14.62 10.55 -24.35
N PHE A 123 -15.55 9.97 -23.59
CA PHE A 123 -15.29 9.53 -22.22
C PHE A 123 -14.16 8.50 -22.15
N LYS A 124 -14.13 7.50 -23.04
CA LYS A 124 -13.06 6.50 -23.07
C LYS A 124 -11.68 7.09 -23.37
N GLU A 125 -11.62 8.20 -24.11
CA GLU A 125 -10.35 8.87 -24.42
C GLU A 125 -9.80 9.65 -23.22
N VAL A 126 -10.67 10.24 -22.40
CA VAL A 126 -10.26 11.06 -21.25
C VAL A 126 -10.29 10.33 -19.91
N LYS A 127 -10.94 9.15 -19.82
CA LYS A 127 -11.19 8.42 -18.57
C LYS A 127 -9.92 8.25 -17.74
N ASP A 128 -8.83 7.78 -18.34
CA ASP A 128 -7.58 7.50 -17.62
C ASP A 128 -7.01 8.78 -16.97
N ALA A 129 -7.09 9.91 -17.67
CA ALA A 129 -6.64 11.21 -17.16
C ALA A 129 -7.54 11.71 -16.02
N LEU A 130 -8.85 11.49 -16.13
CA LEU A 130 -9.81 11.84 -15.09
C LEU A 130 -9.63 10.99 -13.83
N SER A 131 -9.36 9.69 -13.98
CA SER A 131 -9.08 8.80 -12.84
C SER A 131 -7.80 9.24 -12.10
N ALA A 132 -6.73 9.59 -12.82
CA ALA A 132 -5.54 10.16 -12.20
C ALA A 132 -5.81 11.51 -11.50
N LEU A 133 -6.67 12.35 -12.07
CA LEU A 133 -7.09 13.61 -11.43
C LEU A 133 -7.87 13.37 -10.14
N GLU A 134 -8.76 12.38 -10.11
CA GLU A 134 -9.50 12.03 -8.89
C GLU A 134 -8.57 11.53 -7.78
N ILE A 135 -7.58 10.70 -8.11
CA ILE A 135 -6.51 10.29 -7.19
C ILE A 135 -5.78 11.52 -6.63
N LEU A 136 -5.40 12.46 -7.50
CA LEU A 136 -4.70 13.68 -7.11
C LEU A 136 -5.54 14.55 -6.17
N ASN A 137 -6.82 14.74 -6.48
CA ASN A 137 -7.72 15.55 -5.67
C ASN A 137 -7.97 14.91 -4.31
N SER A 138 -8.18 13.59 -4.25
CA SER A 138 -8.30 12.86 -2.98
C SER A 138 -7.06 13.05 -2.10
N TYR A 139 -5.88 13.03 -2.71
CA TYR A 139 -4.63 13.35 -2.03
C TYR A 139 -4.59 14.81 -1.54
N LEU A 140 -4.89 15.79 -2.40
CA LEU A 140 -4.83 17.21 -2.05
C LEU A 140 -5.81 17.58 -0.92
N GLU A 141 -6.97 16.93 -0.88
CA GLU A 141 -7.97 17.06 0.19
C GLU A 141 -7.48 16.46 1.52
N ASN A 142 -6.79 15.31 1.47
CA ASN A 142 -6.34 14.61 2.66
C ASN A 142 -4.95 13.96 2.50
N PRO A 143 -3.86 14.76 2.51
CA PRO A 143 -2.51 14.25 2.28
C PRO A 143 -2.08 13.20 3.31
N VAL A 144 -2.57 13.33 4.55
CA VAL A 144 -2.18 12.47 5.68
C VAL A 144 -2.76 11.06 5.61
N ALA A 145 -3.74 10.82 4.74
CA ALA A 145 -4.33 9.51 4.52
C ALA A 145 -3.50 8.62 3.58
N SER A 146 -2.49 9.18 2.92
CA SER A 146 -1.63 8.45 1.99
C SER A 146 -0.56 7.61 2.68
N ILE A 147 -0.08 6.58 1.98
CA ILE A 147 0.90 5.61 2.48
C ILE A 147 2.22 5.80 1.73
N PRO A 148 3.32 6.23 2.38
CA PRO A 148 4.59 6.43 1.68
C PRO A 148 5.22 5.11 1.28
N VAL A 149 5.85 5.12 0.12
CA VAL A 149 6.67 4.03 -0.40
C VAL A 149 8.07 4.13 0.19
N ARG A 150 8.54 3.03 0.78
CA ARG A 150 9.85 2.92 1.42
C ARG A 150 10.74 1.90 0.73
N CYS A 151 12.03 2.21 0.62
CA CYS A 151 13.06 1.29 0.10
C CYS A 151 13.76 0.48 1.19
N SER A 152 13.76 0.99 2.43
CA SER A 152 14.36 0.34 3.59
C SER A 152 13.28 -0.02 4.60
N PHE A 153 13.43 -1.20 5.19
CA PHE A 153 12.57 -1.70 6.25
C PHE A 153 13.48 -2.05 7.42
N PRO A 154 13.06 -1.78 8.68
CA PRO A 154 13.90 -2.05 9.83
C PRO A 154 14.19 -3.55 9.95
N TYR A 155 15.30 -3.88 10.59
CA TYR A 155 15.61 -5.27 10.90
C TYR A 155 14.81 -5.67 12.13
N CYS A 156 13.98 -6.71 12.02
CA CYS A 156 13.14 -7.17 13.12
C CYS A 156 13.64 -8.50 13.67
N LYS A 157 13.84 -8.57 14.99
CA LYS A 157 14.30 -9.74 15.72
C LYS A 157 13.19 -10.27 16.63
N VAL A 158 12.88 -11.55 16.51
CA VAL A 158 11.98 -12.27 17.42
C VAL A 158 12.71 -12.50 18.76
N ASP A 159 12.01 -12.30 19.87
CA ASP A 159 12.55 -12.50 21.21
C ASP A 159 12.96 -13.97 21.42
N GLU A 160 14.23 -14.19 21.76
CA GLU A 160 14.86 -15.53 21.88
C GLU A 160 14.43 -16.29 23.14
N SER A 161 13.66 -15.66 24.03
CA SER A 161 13.03 -16.35 25.17
C SER A 161 12.04 -17.45 24.73
N CYS A 162 11.59 -17.43 23.48
CA CYS A 162 10.77 -18.48 22.89
C CYS A 162 11.66 -19.69 22.50
N GLN A 163 11.70 -20.71 23.38
CA GLN A 163 12.50 -21.93 23.16
C GLN A 163 11.94 -22.85 22.06
N ARG A 164 10.64 -22.74 21.75
CA ARG A 164 9.96 -23.52 20.71
C ARG A 164 8.87 -22.67 20.08
N ILE A 165 8.86 -22.56 18.75
CA ILE A 165 7.80 -21.83 18.05
C ILE A 165 6.59 -22.75 17.81
N PRO A 166 5.36 -22.27 18.08
CA PRO A 166 4.13 -23.00 17.77
C PRO A 166 3.94 -23.27 16.28
N GLN A 167 3.05 -24.20 15.93
CA GLN A 167 2.89 -24.61 14.54
C GLN A 167 2.15 -23.56 13.72
N ASN A 168 1.12 -22.94 14.29
CA ASN A 168 0.28 -21.95 13.63
C ASN A 168 0.49 -20.57 14.26
N VAL A 169 1.15 -19.66 13.55
CA VAL A 169 1.52 -18.34 14.06
C VAL A 169 0.86 -17.24 13.25
N LEU A 170 0.15 -16.33 13.92
CA LEU A 170 -0.32 -15.09 13.33
C LEU A 170 0.72 -14.00 13.55
N VAL A 171 1.29 -13.45 12.48
CA VAL A 171 2.17 -12.27 12.55
C VAL A 171 1.34 -11.02 12.39
N TRP A 172 1.37 -10.17 13.41
CA TRP A 172 0.53 -8.99 13.47
C TRP A 172 1.31 -7.71 13.21
N CYS A 173 0.94 -7.02 12.13
CA CYS A 173 1.51 -5.75 11.68
C CYS A 173 3.05 -5.74 11.68
N PRO A 174 3.72 -6.68 10.99
CA PRO A 174 5.17 -6.69 10.95
C PRO A 174 5.70 -5.49 10.17
N GLU A 175 6.73 -4.84 10.69
CA GLU A 175 7.41 -3.73 9.99
C GLU A 175 8.37 -4.22 8.90
N ASN A 176 8.61 -5.52 8.83
CA ASN A 176 9.46 -6.16 7.82
C ASN A 176 8.96 -7.57 7.54
N ALA A 177 8.89 -7.97 6.27
CA ALA A 177 8.45 -9.31 5.87
C ALA A 177 9.45 -10.44 6.22
N GLY A 178 10.70 -10.10 6.54
CA GLY A 178 11.78 -11.03 6.92
C GLY A 178 11.57 -11.67 8.28
N VAL A 179 10.73 -11.10 9.16
CA VAL A 179 10.36 -11.75 10.43
C VAL A 179 9.72 -13.12 10.18
N VAL A 180 9.03 -13.28 9.05
CA VAL A 180 8.39 -14.54 8.69
C VAL A 180 9.40 -15.62 8.28
N ASP A 181 10.52 -15.23 7.67
CA ASP A 181 11.57 -16.20 7.32
C ASP A 181 12.13 -16.85 8.58
N LYS A 182 12.31 -16.05 9.64
CA LYS A 182 12.80 -16.57 10.91
C LYS A 182 11.83 -17.55 11.57
N LEU A 183 10.54 -17.26 11.52
CA LEU A 183 9.51 -18.18 12.02
C LEU A 183 9.52 -19.52 11.27
N ARG A 184 9.71 -19.49 9.94
CA ARG A 184 9.85 -20.72 9.14
C ARG A 184 11.08 -21.52 9.52
N GLU A 185 12.24 -20.85 9.68
CA GLU A 185 13.48 -21.52 10.12
C GLU A 185 13.33 -22.19 11.49
N MET A 186 12.52 -21.60 12.36
CA MET A 186 12.24 -22.11 13.70
C MET A 186 11.14 -23.18 13.74
N GLY A 187 10.57 -23.54 12.59
CA GLY A 187 9.67 -24.69 12.45
C GLY A 187 8.17 -24.39 12.49
N ALA A 188 7.75 -23.13 12.32
CA ALA A 188 6.33 -22.81 12.15
C ALA A 188 5.79 -23.38 10.83
N ALA A 189 4.71 -24.15 10.89
CA ALA A 189 4.10 -24.81 9.74
C ALA A 189 3.13 -23.89 8.98
N PHE A 190 2.28 -23.18 9.71
CA PHE A 190 1.33 -22.22 9.17
C PHE A 190 1.63 -20.83 9.69
N ILE A 191 1.75 -19.86 8.78
CA ILE A 191 2.02 -18.48 9.13
C ILE A 191 1.03 -17.58 8.41
N GLY A 192 0.11 -17.00 9.17
CA GLY A 192 -0.78 -15.95 8.73
C GLY A 192 -0.14 -14.59 8.99
N VAL A 193 -0.41 -13.61 8.14
CA VAL A 193 0.06 -12.23 8.35
C VAL A 193 -1.08 -11.24 8.23
N TYR A 194 -1.26 -10.43 9.26
CA TYR A 194 -2.09 -9.24 9.20
C TYR A 194 -1.23 -7.99 8.98
N SER A 195 -1.52 -7.18 7.97
CA SER A 195 -0.87 -5.88 7.79
C SER A 195 -1.73 -4.92 6.97
N GLU A 196 -1.78 -3.66 7.40
CA GLU A 196 -2.36 -2.56 6.61
C GLU A 196 -1.33 -1.92 5.65
N ASP A 197 -0.07 -2.38 5.66
CA ASP A 197 0.99 -1.85 4.79
C ASP A 197 1.05 -2.67 3.47
N PRO A 198 0.77 -2.06 2.31
CA PRO A 198 0.78 -2.72 1.00
C PRO A 198 2.14 -3.26 0.60
N GLN A 199 3.23 -2.61 0.99
CA GLN A 199 4.57 -3.09 0.70
C GLN A 199 4.90 -4.37 1.48
N ILE A 200 4.42 -4.46 2.72
CA ILE A 200 4.56 -5.67 3.54
C ILE A 200 3.72 -6.80 2.96
N LEU A 201 2.44 -6.56 2.67
CA LEU A 201 1.57 -7.59 2.08
C LEU A 201 2.10 -8.09 0.74
N LEU A 202 2.59 -7.20 -0.13
CA LEU A 202 3.21 -7.57 -1.41
C LEU A 202 4.41 -8.53 -1.19
N ARG A 203 5.30 -8.23 -0.24
CA ARG A 203 6.47 -9.07 0.07
C ARG A 203 6.06 -10.43 0.65
N VAL A 204 5.07 -10.45 1.54
CA VAL A 204 4.57 -11.67 2.18
C VAL A 204 3.88 -12.57 1.15
N ARG A 205 3.00 -12.03 0.30
CA ARG A 205 2.32 -12.81 -0.75
C ARG A 205 3.30 -13.38 -1.78
N ARG A 206 4.39 -12.66 -2.12
CA ARG A 206 5.50 -13.19 -2.94
C ARG A 206 6.20 -14.40 -2.33
N LYS A 207 6.18 -14.54 -1.00
CA LYS A 207 6.68 -15.72 -0.26
C LYS A 207 5.63 -16.85 -0.17
N LYS A 208 4.50 -16.74 -0.88
CA LYS A 208 3.37 -17.67 -0.91
C LYS A 208 2.75 -17.91 0.47
N LEU A 209 2.65 -16.85 1.26
CA LEU A 209 2.06 -16.87 2.59
C LEU A 209 0.66 -16.26 2.58
N THR A 210 -0.18 -16.74 3.49
CA THR A 210 -1.51 -16.18 3.72
C THR A 210 -1.38 -14.82 4.38
N ALA A 211 -1.98 -13.79 3.76
CA ALA A 211 -1.90 -12.45 4.29
C ALA A 211 -3.14 -11.60 3.94
N THR A 212 -3.66 -10.89 4.94
CA THR A 212 -4.84 -10.03 4.82
C THR A 212 -4.61 -8.68 5.49
N ASN A 213 -5.31 -7.66 5.01
CA ASN A 213 -5.45 -6.35 5.67
C ASN A 213 -6.83 -6.18 6.32
N LEU A 214 -7.69 -7.21 6.27
CA LEU A 214 -9.05 -7.18 6.80
C LEU A 214 -9.12 -7.96 8.09
N LEU A 215 -9.37 -7.25 9.19
CA LEU A 215 -9.40 -7.83 10.53
C LEU A 215 -10.49 -8.92 10.67
N HIS A 216 -11.63 -8.74 10.02
CA HIS A 216 -12.74 -9.69 10.09
C HIS A 216 -12.51 -10.98 9.29
N GLU A 217 -11.44 -11.05 8.48
CA GLU A 217 -11.05 -12.28 7.78
C GLU A 217 -10.11 -13.16 8.62
N ILE A 218 -9.70 -12.70 9.81
CA ILE A 218 -8.82 -13.44 10.71
C ILE A 218 -9.69 -14.29 11.64
N ALA A 219 -9.58 -15.61 11.51
CA ALA A 219 -10.05 -16.55 12.52
C ALA A 219 -8.93 -16.74 13.55
N PHE A 220 -8.97 -16.02 14.68
CA PHE A 220 -7.89 -16.05 15.67
C PHE A 220 -7.68 -17.46 16.26
N GLU A 221 -8.75 -18.25 16.34
CA GLU A 221 -8.78 -19.57 16.95
C GLU A 221 -8.08 -20.64 16.09
N GLU A 222 -7.68 -20.30 14.85
CA GLU A 222 -6.83 -21.16 14.01
C GLU A 222 -5.34 -21.06 14.35
N PHE A 223 -4.95 -20.09 15.20
CA PHE A 223 -3.56 -19.80 15.55
C PHE A 223 -3.24 -20.18 16.99
N ASP A 224 -2.12 -20.88 17.17
CA ASP A 224 -1.60 -21.25 18.49
C ASP A 224 -0.93 -20.05 19.18
N ALA A 225 -0.33 -19.16 18.38
CA ALA A 225 0.38 -17.99 18.87
C ALA A 225 0.24 -16.76 17.97
N ILE A 226 0.40 -15.60 18.60
CA ILE A 226 0.46 -14.31 17.90
C ILE A 226 1.82 -13.64 18.13
N LEU A 227 2.46 -13.25 17.03
CA LEU A 227 3.70 -12.49 17.04
C LEU A 227 3.40 -10.99 16.90
N LEU A 228 3.71 -10.23 17.95
CA LEU A 228 3.42 -8.79 18.07
C LEU A 228 4.69 -7.99 18.36
N LYS A 229 4.77 -6.75 17.88
CA LYS A 229 5.82 -5.82 18.31
C LYS A 229 5.76 -5.63 19.83
N ARG A 230 6.92 -5.54 20.48
CA ARG A 230 7.01 -5.23 21.92
C ARG A 230 6.30 -3.89 22.19
N GLY A 231 5.38 -3.89 23.16
CA GLY A 231 4.55 -2.73 23.52
C GLY A 231 3.19 -2.65 22.83
N THR A 232 2.91 -3.50 21.82
CA THR A 232 1.58 -3.56 21.19
C THR A 232 0.59 -4.30 22.10
N PRO A 233 -0.61 -3.75 22.38
CA PRO A 233 -1.68 -4.47 23.07
C PRO A 233 -2.06 -5.76 22.34
N ASP A 234 -2.61 -6.74 23.06
CA ASP A 234 -3.13 -7.96 22.43
C ASP A 234 -4.37 -7.64 21.56
N PRO A 235 -4.29 -7.81 20.23
CA PRO A 235 -5.41 -7.56 19.34
C PRO A 235 -6.43 -8.69 19.32
N ALA A 236 -6.06 -9.90 19.76
CA ALA A 236 -6.92 -11.07 19.80
C ALA A 236 -7.86 -11.07 21.02
N GLY A 237 -7.62 -10.18 21.99
CA GLY A 237 -8.46 -10.04 23.18
C GLY A 237 -8.51 -11.31 24.04
N GLY A 238 -7.42 -12.08 24.07
CA GLY A 238 -7.32 -13.35 24.77
C GLY A 238 -7.75 -14.58 23.97
N ALA A 239 -8.14 -14.45 22.69
CA ALA A 239 -8.47 -15.60 21.83
C ALA A 239 -7.26 -16.48 21.48
N ILE A 240 -6.04 -15.94 21.61
CA ILE A 240 -4.78 -16.66 21.40
C ILE A 240 -4.02 -16.66 22.73
N GLU A 241 -3.70 -17.86 23.24
CA GLU A 241 -3.07 -18.03 24.56
C GLU A 241 -1.60 -17.57 24.57
N GLU A 242 -0.85 -17.83 23.50
CA GLU A 242 0.58 -17.56 23.44
C GLU A 242 0.89 -16.26 22.67
N ILE A 243 1.55 -15.32 23.35
CA ILE A 243 2.00 -14.06 22.75
C ILE A 243 3.52 -14.03 22.66
N ILE A 244 4.03 -14.03 21.43
CA ILE A 244 5.45 -13.88 21.12
C ILE A 244 5.73 -12.42 20.76
N ARG A 245 6.91 -11.91 21.14
CA ARG A 245 7.31 -10.52 20.89
C ARG A 245 8.45 -10.41 19.90
N PHE A 246 8.45 -9.34 19.11
CA PHE A 246 9.61 -8.91 18.33
C PHE A 246 9.97 -7.45 18.59
N THR A 247 11.22 -7.10 18.34
CA THR A 247 11.73 -5.73 18.29
C THR A 247 12.24 -5.41 16.89
N CYS A 248 12.20 -4.15 16.49
CA CYS A 248 12.78 -3.71 15.22
C CYS A 248 13.76 -2.57 15.48
N SER A 249 14.88 -2.59 14.76
CA SER A 249 15.96 -1.59 14.78
C SER A 249 16.24 -1.04 13.40
#